data_AF-A0A075X4L9-F1
#
_entry.id   AF-A0A075X4L9-F1
#
_cell.length_a   1.000
_cell.length_b   1.000
_cell.length_c   1.000
_cell.angle_alpha   90.00
_cell.angle_beta   90.00
_cell.angle_gamma   90.00
#
_symmetry.space_group_name_H-M   'P 1'
#
loop_
_entity.id
_entity.type
_entity.pdbx_description
1 polymer ?
#
loop_
_entity_poly.entity_id
_entity_poly.type
_entity_poly.pdbx_seq_one_letter_code
_entity_poly.pdbx_strand_id
1 'polypeptide(L)'
;MTVKTLTINQQLISAREEETILQAAQEAGIHIPTLCHLQGVTDVGACRLCLVEIAGSNKLQPACVTKVAEGMEIQTNSDRLQKYRRMIIEMLFAEGNHICSVCVANGNCELQDLAIEMSMDHVRLEYQFPNRKVDISHDRFGIDHNRCVLC
;
A
#
# COMPACT_ATOMS: atom_id res chain seq x y z
N MET A 1 -17.22 -11.93 -21.31
CA MET A 1 -16.69 -11.21 -20.14
C MET A 1 -17.66 -10.09 -19.82
N THR A 2 -18.25 -10.10 -18.64
CA THR A 2 -19.18 -9.04 -18.23
C THR A 2 -18.37 -7.79 -17.90
N VAL A 3 -18.73 -6.67 -18.52
CA VAL A 3 -18.18 -5.36 -18.17
C VAL A 3 -19.06 -4.76 -17.07
N LYS A 4 -18.43 -4.16 -16.07
CA LYS A 4 -19.08 -3.40 -15.01
C LYS A 4 -18.78 -1.92 -15.17
N THR A 5 -19.76 -1.08 -14.87
CA THR A 5 -19.57 0.37 -14.82
C THR A 5 -19.52 0.82 -13.37
N LEU A 6 -18.52 1.62 -13.02
CA LEU A 6 -18.29 2.13 -11.68
C LEU A 6 -17.68 3.54 -11.74
N THR A 7 -17.63 4.22 -10.61
CA THR A 7 -17.08 5.58 -10.50
C THR A 7 -15.93 5.57 -9.51
N ILE A 8 -14.75 6.08 -9.92
CA ILE A 8 -13.61 6.31 -9.02
C ILE A 8 -13.27 7.80 -9.06
N ASN A 9 -13.31 8.50 -7.91
CA ASN A 9 -13.09 9.94 -7.83
C ASN A 9 -13.94 10.77 -8.82
N GLN A 10 -15.23 10.43 -8.95
CA GLN A 10 -16.18 11.04 -9.90
C GLN A 10 -15.91 10.74 -11.39
N GLN A 11 -14.88 9.96 -11.72
CA GLN A 11 -14.64 9.49 -13.08
C GLN A 11 -15.35 8.16 -13.32
N LEU A 12 -16.19 8.12 -14.37
CA LEU A 12 -16.87 6.91 -14.81
C LEU A 12 -15.87 5.98 -15.52
N ILE A 13 -15.80 4.73 -15.09
CA ILE A 13 -14.84 3.72 -15.54
C ILE A 13 -15.60 2.44 -15.89
N SER A 14 -15.11 1.75 -16.92
CA SER A 14 -15.55 0.39 -17.28
C SER A 14 -14.43 -0.60 -16.95
N ALA A 15 -14.76 -1.63 -16.20
CA ALA A 15 -13.82 -2.68 -15.77
C ALA A 15 -14.43 -4.06 -15.99
N ARG A 16 -13.60 -5.09 -16.09
CA ARG A 16 -14.07 -6.48 -16.16
C ARG A 16 -14.52 -6.91 -14.76
N GLU A 17 -15.56 -7.73 -14.67
CA GLU A 17 -16.11 -8.22 -13.39
C GLU A 17 -15.06 -8.91 -12.49
N GLU A 18 -14.03 -9.51 -13.08
CA GLU A 18 -12.95 -10.18 -12.36
C GLU A 18 -11.82 -9.24 -11.93
N GLU A 19 -11.82 -7.97 -12.34
CA GLU A 19 -10.80 -7.01 -11.95
C GLU A 19 -11.00 -6.54 -10.52
N THR A 20 -9.88 -6.23 -9.87
CA THR A 20 -9.88 -5.57 -8.56
C THR A 20 -10.01 -4.06 -8.76
N ILE A 21 -10.42 -3.34 -7.69
CA ILE A 21 -10.46 -1.88 -7.72
C ILE A 21 -9.09 -1.30 -8.07
N LEU A 22 -8.01 -1.91 -7.58
CA LEU A 22 -6.64 -1.48 -7.89
C LEU A 22 -6.33 -1.59 -9.38
N GLN A 23 -6.70 -2.72 -10.02
CA GLN A 23 -6.50 -2.92 -11.45
C GLN A 23 -7.29 -1.91 -12.28
N ALA A 24 -8.59 -1.73 -11.97
CA ALA A 24 -9.43 -0.76 -12.64
C ALA A 24 -8.91 0.68 -12.47
N ALA A 25 -8.39 1.03 -11.29
CA ALA A 25 -7.78 2.33 -11.03
C ALA A 25 -6.49 2.53 -11.85
N GLN A 26 -5.60 1.53 -11.90
CA GLN A 26 -4.36 1.58 -12.67
C GLN A 26 -4.64 1.78 -14.18
N GLU A 27 -5.60 1.03 -14.74
CA GLU A 27 -5.99 1.18 -16.16
C GLU A 27 -6.57 2.57 -16.45
N ALA A 28 -7.26 3.17 -15.49
CA ALA A 28 -7.79 4.53 -15.57
C ALA A 28 -6.76 5.63 -15.27
N GLY A 29 -5.50 5.29 -14.96
CA GLY A 29 -4.44 6.24 -14.61
C GLY A 29 -4.59 6.85 -13.21
N ILE A 30 -5.35 6.22 -12.33
CA ILE A 30 -5.60 6.67 -10.96
C ILE A 30 -4.59 5.99 -10.02
N HIS A 31 -3.71 6.79 -9.42
CA HIS A 31 -2.74 6.29 -8.46
C HIS A 31 -3.42 5.88 -7.14
N ILE A 32 -3.11 4.66 -6.68
CA ILE A 32 -3.43 4.14 -5.36
C ILE A 32 -2.14 3.55 -4.78
N PRO A 33 -1.67 4.01 -3.61
CA PRO A 33 -0.39 3.58 -3.06
C PRO A 33 -0.41 2.11 -2.61
N THR A 34 0.70 1.40 -2.83
CA THR A 34 0.87 -0.02 -2.50
C THR A 34 2.31 -0.31 -2.07
N LEU A 35 2.50 -1.29 -1.19
CA LEU A 35 3.81 -1.92 -0.91
C LEU A 35 3.81 -3.42 -1.23
N CYS A 36 2.75 -4.14 -0.84
CA CYS A 36 2.66 -5.59 -1.05
C CYS A 36 2.16 -6.01 -2.44
N HIS A 37 1.77 -5.06 -3.28
CA HIS A 37 1.31 -5.37 -4.63
C HIS A 37 2.53 -5.45 -5.55
N LEU A 38 2.68 -6.58 -6.23
CA LEU A 38 3.71 -6.79 -7.23
C LEU A 38 3.10 -7.48 -8.44
N GLN A 39 3.30 -6.91 -9.64
CA GLN A 39 2.76 -7.47 -10.87
C GLN A 39 3.25 -8.91 -11.07
N GLY A 40 2.32 -9.82 -11.33
CA GLY A 40 2.62 -11.26 -11.49
C GLY A 40 2.68 -12.04 -10.18
N VAL A 41 2.48 -11.39 -9.03
CA VAL A 41 2.35 -12.03 -7.72
C VAL A 41 0.92 -11.86 -7.21
N THR A 42 0.40 -12.88 -6.53
CA THR A 42 -0.96 -12.86 -5.97
C THR A 42 -1.08 -11.80 -4.87
N ASP A 43 -2.12 -10.97 -4.96
CA ASP A 43 -2.42 -9.97 -3.95
C ASP A 43 -2.86 -10.59 -2.61
N VAL A 44 -2.25 -10.12 -1.52
CA VAL A 44 -2.53 -10.58 -0.14
C VAL A 44 -3.20 -9.53 0.74
N GLY A 45 -3.15 -8.25 0.34
CA GLY A 45 -3.75 -7.15 1.10
C GLY A 45 -3.09 -6.88 2.46
N ALA A 46 -1.81 -7.25 2.63
CA ALA A 46 -1.06 -7.17 3.88
C ALA A 46 -0.73 -5.72 4.29
N CYS A 47 -0.18 -4.91 3.37
CA CYS A 47 0.32 -3.58 3.73
C CYS A 47 -0.76 -2.53 4.02
N ARG A 48 -2.02 -2.76 3.62
CA ARG A 48 -3.16 -1.84 3.81
C ARG A 48 -2.99 -0.40 3.28
N LEU A 49 -1.99 -0.10 2.45
CA LEU A 49 -1.86 1.25 1.87
C LEU A 49 -2.90 1.53 0.78
N CYS A 50 -3.33 0.49 0.06
CA CYS A 50 -4.33 0.58 -1.00
C CYS A 50 -5.77 0.72 -0.51
N LEU A 51 -5.98 1.14 0.73
CA LEU A 51 -7.32 1.37 1.26
C LEU A 51 -8.05 2.43 0.43
N VAL A 52 -9.34 2.20 0.20
CA VAL A 52 -10.27 3.10 -0.47
C VAL A 52 -11.57 3.19 0.31
N GLU A 53 -12.32 4.26 0.07
CA GLU A 53 -13.69 4.42 0.56
C GLU A 53 -14.67 4.01 -0.53
N ILE A 54 -15.71 3.28 -0.15
CA ILE A 54 -16.80 2.86 -1.05
C ILE A 54 -18.10 3.42 -0.47
N ALA A 55 -18.88 4.14 -1.28
CA ALA A 55 -20.16 4.70 -0.85
C ALA A 55 -21.08 3.62 -0.25
N GLY A 56 -21.77 3.94 0.84
CA GLY A 56 -22.60 3.00 1.58
C GLY A 56 -21.84 2.04 2.52
N SER A 57 -20.50 2.05 2.53
CA SER A 57 -19.69 1.29 3.49
C SER A 57 -18.98 2.21 4.48
N ASN A 58 -19.14 1.94 5.78
CA ASN A 58 -18.36 2.61 6.82
C ASN A 58 -16.93 2.06 6.95
N LYS A 59 -16.64 0.89 6.36
CA LYS A 59 -15.33 0.26 6.39
C LYS A 59 -14.49 0.68 5.18
N LEU A 60 -13.20 0.92 5.42
CA LEU A 60 -12.21 1.08 4.35
C LEU A 60 -11.89 -0.29 3.76
N GLN A 61 -11.89 -0.39 2.44
CA GLN A 61 -11.65 -1.65 1.73
C GLN A 61 -10.30 -1.63 1.02
N PRO A 62 -9.54 -2.74 1.02
CA PRO A 62 -8.29 -2.83 0.27
C PRO A 62 -8.57 -2.95 -1.23
N ALA A 63 -8.08 -2.00 -2.03
CA ALA A 63 -8.33 -2.01 -3.47
C ALA A 63 -7.72 -3.21 -4.19
N CYS A 64 -6.61 -3.77 -3.68
CA CYS A 64 -5.90 -4.86 -4.34
C CYS A 64 -6.62 -6.22 -4.31
N VAL A 65 -7.56 -6.44 -3.39
CA VAL A 65 -8.30 -7.71 -3.29
C VAL A 65 -9.81 -7.55 -3.43
N THR A 66 -10.31 -6.31 -3.39
CA THR A 66 -11.74 -6.03 -3.57
C THR A 66 -12.07 -6.00 -5.05
N LYS A 67 -12.97 -6.88 -5.51
CA LYS A 67 -13.47 -6.92 -6.88
C LYS A 67 -14.39 -5.74 -7.18
N VAL A 68 -14.38 -5.29 -8.43
CA VAL A 68 -15.32 -4.26 -8.90
C VAL A 68 -16.75 -4.81 -8.92
N ALA A 69 -17.73 -3.95 -8.67
CA ALA A 69 -19.14 -4.26 -8.85
C ALA A 69 -19.85 -3.10 -9.56
N GLU A 70 -20.99 -3.42 -10.19
CA GLU A 70 -21.80 -2.43 -10.90
C GLU A 70 -22.24 -1.30 -9.96
N GLY A 71 -22.08 -0.07 -10.42
CA GLY A 71 -22.50 1.12 -9.68
C GLY A 71 -21.69 1.43 -8.43
N MET A 72 -20.53 0.80 -8.22
CA MET A 72 -19.64 1.18 -7.12
C MET A 72 -19.21 2.65 -7.27
N GLU A 73 -19.25 3.39 -6.16
CA GLU A 73 -18.69 4.74 -6.07
C GLU A 73 -17.53 4.72 -5.08
N ILE A 74 -16.34 5.01 -5.58
CA ILE A 74 -15.08 4.83 -4.85
C ILE A 74 -14.35 6.16 -4.75
N GLN A 75 -13.85 6.48 -3.56
CA GLN A 75 -12.94 7.59 -3.32
C GLN A 75 -11.57 7.04 -2.93
N THR A 76 -10.52 7.48 -3.62
CA THR A 76 -9.14 7.02 -3.37
C THR A 76 -8.28 8.05 -2.63
N ASN A 77 -8.78 9.28 -2.51
CA ASN A 77 -8.13 10.38 -1.83
C ASN A 77 -9.12 11.15 -0.94
N SER A 78 -8.97 11.02 0.38
CA SER A 78 -9.75 11.73 1.39
C SER A 78 -8.88 11.96 2.62
N ASP A 79 -9.23 12.92 3.47
CA ASP A 79 -8.53 13.16 4.74
C ASP A 79 -8.48 11.90 5.62
N ARG A 80 -9.53 11.09 5.57
CA ARG A 80 -9.60 9.82 6.30
C ARG A 80 -8.56 8.84 5.75
N LEU A 81 -8.51 8.64 4.44
CA LEU A 81 -7.52 7.75 3.80
C LEU A 81 -6.09 8.22 4.07
N GLN A 82 -5.83 9.53 3.96
CA GLN A 82 -4.50 10.10 4.22
C GLN A 82 -4.06 9.87 5.68
N LYS A 83 -4.95 10.05 6.65
CA LYS A 83 -4.67 9.75 8.07
C LYS A 83 -4.35 8.28 8.30
N TYR A 84 -5.11 7.36 7.69
CA TYR A 84 -4.88 5.92 7.82
C TYR A 84 -3.57 5.48 7.18
N ARG A 85 -3.29 5.94 5.95
CA ARG A 85 -2.05 5.60 5.23
C ARG A 85 -0.82 6.12 5.97
N ARG A 86 -0.83 7.37 6.44
CA ARG A 86 0.25 7.92 7.26
C ARG A 86 0.48 7.10 8.53
N MET A 87 -0.59 6.76 9.25
CA MET A 87 -0.49 5.92 10.45
C MET A 87 0.09 4.53 10.15
N ILE A 88 -0.30 3.91 9.04
CA ILE A 88 0.26 2.62 8.60
C ILE A 88 1.75 2.74 8.33
N ILE A 89 2.18 3.79 7.60
CA ILE A 89 3.61 4.03 7.36
C ILE A 89 4.34 4.21 8.69
N GLU A 90 3.82 5.03 9.61
CA GLU A 90 4.42 5.20 10.93
C GLU A 90 4.54 3.87 11.71
N MET A 91 3.53 3.00 11.62
CA MET A 91 3.58 1.66 12.23
C MET A 91 4.71 0.81 11.64
N LEU A 92 4.84 0.79 10.31
CA LEU A 92 5.92 0.05 9.63
C LEU A 92 7.29 0.58 10.05
N PHE A 93 7.47 1.90 10.10
CA PHE A 93 8.72 2.51 10.56
C PHE A 93 9.04 2.16 12.03
N ALA A 94 8.04 2.20 12.93
CA ALA A 94 8.23 1.89 14.35
C ALA A 94 8.49 0.41 14.62
N GLU A 95 7.96 -0.50 13.80
CA GLU A 95 8.11 -1.94 13.93
C GLU A 95 9.51 -2.43 13.55
N GLY A 96 10.15 -1.78 12.56
CA GLY A 96 11.48 -2.12 12.06
C GLY A 96 12.57 -1.13 12.47
N ASN A 97 13.80 -1.40 12.00
CA ASN A 97 14.96 -0.51 12.13
C ASN A 97 15.23 0.19 10.78
N HIS A 98 14.42 1.20 10.47
CA HIS A 98 14.49 1.94 9.20
C HIS A 98 15.42 3.16 9.29
N ILE A 99 16.72 2.92 9.41
CA ILE A 99 17.73 3.97 9.52
C ILE A 99 18.27 4.32 8.12
N CYS A 100 17.57 5.21 7.41
CA CYS A 100 17.85 5.51 6.00
C CYS A 100 19.27 6.04 5.76
N SER A 101 19.87 6.76 6.71
CA SER A 101 21.22 7.35 6.57
C SER A 101 22.34 6.34 6.35
N VAL A 102 22.11 5.06 6.70
CA VAL A 102 23.08 3.96 6.50
C VAL A 102 22.49 2.81 5.68
N CYS A 103 21.28 2.97 5.15
CA CYS A 103 20.62 1.95 4.36
C CYS A 103 21.08 2.02 2.90
N VAL A 104 21.50 0.88 2.34
CA VAL A 104 21.91 0.77 0.93
C VAL A 104 20.77 1.04 -0.06
N ALA A 105 19.52 0.91 0.38
CA ALA A 105 18.33 1.17 -0.43
C ALA A 105 17.86 2.64 -0.35
N ASN A 106 18.56 3.51 0.39
CA ASN A 106 18.20 4.92 0.51
C ASN A 106 18.16 5.59 -0.88
N GLY A 107 17.07 6.30 -1.18
CA GLY A 107 16.82 6.90 -2.50
C GLY A 107 16.32 5.91 -3.57
N ASN A 108 16.12 4.64 -3.21
CA ASN A 108 15.52 3.61 -4.04
C ASN A 108 14.69 2.65 -3.17
N CYS A 109 13.82 3.20 -2.33
CA CYS A 109 13.03 2.46 -1.35
C CYS A 109 11.58 2.93 -1.35
N GLU A 110 10.65 2.05 -1.73
CA GLU A 110 9.23 2.38 -1.86
C GLU A 110 8.60 2.80 -0.52
N LEU A 111 9.04 2.22 0.60
CA LEU A 111 8.60 2.65 1.94
C LEU A 111 9.00 4.10 2.24
N GLN A 112 10.21 4.50 1.81
CA GLN A 112 10.69 5.86 1.96
C GLN A 112 9.90 6.82 1.06
N ASP A 113 9.66 6.44 -0.19
CA ASP A 113 8.90 7.26 -1.14
C ASP A 113 7.47 7.50 -0.66
N LEU A 114 6.83 6.45 -0.14
CA LEU A 114 5.49 6.54 0.44
C LEU A 114 5.44 7.36 1.72
N ALA A 115 6.50 7.32 2.55
CA ALA A 115 6.59 8.21 3.71
C ALA A 115 6.61 9.69 3.28
N ILE A 116 7.34 10.02 2.22
CA ILE A 116 7.38 11.37 1.65
C ILE A 116 6.03 11.74 1.04
N GLU A 117 5.43 10.86 0.24
CA GLU A 117 4.11 11.06 -0.37
C GLU A 117 3.04 11.34 0.68
N MET A 118 3.03 10.58 1.78
CA MET A 118 2.10 10.77 2.89
C MET A 118 2.49 11.95 3.80
N SER A 119 3.55 12.69 3.46
CA SER A 119 4.11 13.82 4.21
C SER A 119 4.39 13.48 5.67
N MET A 120 4.90 12.27 5.92
CA MET A 120 5.36 11.85 7.24
C MET A 120 6.58 12.67 7.64
N ASP A 121 6.48 13.37 8.75
CA ASP A 121 7.50 14.27 9.30
C ASP A 121 8.22 13.63 10.50
N HIS A 122 7.48 12.90 11.33
CA HIS A 122 8.00 12.10 12.43
C HIS A 122 7.12 10.86 12.67
N VAL A 123 7.64 9.90 13.43
CA VAL A 123 6.88 8.73 13.87
C VAL A 123 6.38 8.99 15.29
N ARG A 124 5.06 8.90 15.49
CA ARG A 124 4.43 9.19 16.80
C ARG A 124 4.38 7.99 17.73
N LEU A 125 4.69 6.81 17.20
CA LEU A 125 4.70 5.54 17.90
C LEU A 125 6.07 5.28 18.51
N GLU A 126 6.10 4.53 19.61
CA GLU A 126 7.35 4.04 20.19
C GLU A 126 7.99 3.00 19.27
N TYR A 127 9.28 3.16 19.00
CA TYR A 127 10.04 2.20 18.20
C TYR A 127 10.28 0.92 18.98
N GLN A 128 10.09 -0.22 18.33
CA GLN A 128 10.28 -1.53 18.96
C GLN A 128 11.75 -1.95 19.03
N PHE A 129 12.62 -1.36 18.21
CA PHE A 129 14.04 -1.70 18.09
C PHE A 129 14.30 -3.22 18.08
N PRO A 130 13.68 -3.98 17.14
CA PRO A 130 13.88 -5.42 17.08
C PRO A 130 15.37 -5.76 16.92
N ASN A 131 15.78 -6.87 17.52
CA ASN A 131 17.11 -7.43 17.37
C ASN A 131 17.03 -8.79 16.67
N ARG A 132 16.80 -8.75 15.35
CA ARG A 132 16.73 -9.93 14.49
C ARG A 132 18.10 -10.18 13.85
N LYS A 133 18.43 -11.45 13.63
CA LYS A 133 19.69 -11.83 12.97
C LYS A 133 19.64 -11.43 11.49
N VAL A 134 20.76 -10.92 10.99
CA VAL A 134 20.99 -10.73 9.56
C VAL A 134 21.46 -12.07 8.98
N ASP A 135 20.81 -12.52 7.91
CA ASP A 135 21.19 -13.71 7.17
C ASP A 135 22.07 -13.34 5.98
N ILE A 136 23.32 -13.76 6.00
CA ILE A 136 24.30 -13.63 4.91
C ILE A 136 24.89 -14.99 4.54
N SER A 137 24.15 -16.07 4.80
CA SER A 137 24.60 -17.43 4.53
C SER A 137 24.75 -17.75 3.04
N HIS A 138 24.11 -16.96 2.16
CA HIS A 138 24.17 -17.12 0.71
C HIS A 138 25.18 -16.17 0.07
N ASP A 139 25.99 -16.66 -0.88
CA ASP A 139 27.12 -15.93 -1.49
C ASP A 139 26.75 -14.60 -2.18
N ARG A 140 25.50 -14.46 -2.63
CA ARG A 140 25.04 -13.30 -3.41
C ARG A 140 23.89 -12.52 -2.78
N PHE A 141 23.30 -13.05 -1.71
CA PHE A 141 22.08 -12.47 -1.13
C PHE A 141 22.24 -12.36 0.39
N GLY A 142 21.94 -11.17 0.91
CA GLY A 142 21.85 -10.91 2.33
C GLY A 142 20.46 -10.40 2.67
N ILE A 143 19.93 -10.80 3.83
CA ILE A 143 18.60 -10.42 4.31
C ILE A 143 18.72 -9.83 5.70
N ASP A 144 18.34 -8.56 5.84
CA ASP A 144 18.19 -7.90 7.13
C ASP A 144 16.71 -7.87 7.54
N HIS A 145 16.30 -8.84 8.37
CA HIS A 145 14.93 -8.95 8.86
C HIS A 145 14.50 -7.79 9.76
N ASN A 146 15.42 -6.93 10.20
CA ASN A 146 15.05 -5.72 10.92
C ASN A 146 14.42 -4.66 10.01
N ARG A 147 14.61 -4.76 8.69
CA ARG A 147 14.09 -3.80 7.70
C ARG A 147 12.89 -4.33 6.90
N CYS A 148 12.56 -5.61 7.06
CA CYS A 148 11.46 -6.25 6.36
C CYS A 148 10.11 -5.71 6.87
N VAL A 149 9.22 -5.34 5.94
CA VAL A 149 7.86 -4.85 6.23
C VAL A 149 6.77 -5.91 6.04
N LEU A 150 7.18 -7.17 5.81
CA LEU A 150 6.27 -8.31 5.61
C LEU A 150 5.21 -8.03 4.52
N CYS A 151 5.67 -7.44 3.42
CA CYS A 151 4.88 -7.20 2.23
C CYS A 151 4.42 -8.51 1.59
#